data_AF-A0AAW2VIR6-F1
#
_entry.id   AF-A0AAW2VIR6-F1
#
_cell.length_a   1.000
_cell.length_b   1.000
_cell.length_c   1.000
_cell.angle_alpha   90.00
_cell.angle_beta   90.00
_cell.angle_gamma   90.00
#
_symmetry.space_group_name_H-M   'P 1'
#
loop_
_entity.id
_entity.type
_entity.pdbx_description
1 polymer ?
#
loop_
_entity_poly.entity_id
_entity_poly.type
_entity_poly.pdbx_seq_one_letter_code
_entity_poly.pdbx_strand_id
1 'polypeptide(L)'
;KMSKSPLTLIMDTNKFNGTNYNDWLRNLRIILDFENQSYVLDNPLPTLPEGFSLEECVTFKKWLEDNLKVRSIILILMTNEIQNMICVTIKASFGTKMVEGSSVQSHGVKMLSLVEKLEDLKAVVDNDTRGFDLQGERLEGRTLEEEEGQGKGRHSHC
;
A
#
# COMPACT_ATOMS: atom_id res chain seq x y z
N LYS A 1 2.58 22.94 -30.38
CA LYS A 1 2.79 21.60 -29.77
C LYS A 1 3.52 21.81 -28.46
N MET A 2 2.89 21.62 -27.29
CA MET A 2 3.64 21.58 -26.03
C MET A 2 4.42 20.27 -26.01
N SER A 3 5.75 20.34 -26.01
CA SER A 3 6.60 19.17 -25.84
C SER A 3 6.35 18.61 -24.44
N LYS A 4 5.92 17.34 -24.36
CA LYS A 4 5.79 16.66 -23.07
C LYS A 4 7.17 16.62 -22.41
N SER A 5 7.25 17.03 -21.15
CA SER A 5 8.48 16.86 -20.38
C SER A 5 8.80 15.36 -20.24
N PRO A 6 10.08 14.96 -20.15
CA PRO A 6 10.44 13.56 -19.92
C PRO A 6 9.71 12.95 -18.71
N LEU A 7 9.52 13.73 -17.64
CA LEU A 7 8.75 13.29 -16.46
C LEU A 7 7.28 13.02 -16.80
N THR A 8 6.62 13.90 -17.55
CA THR A 8 5.24 13.69 -17.98
C THR A 8 5.10 12.41 -18.81
N LEU A 9 6.12 12.07 -19.62
CA LEU A 9 6.12 10.82 -20.38
C LEU A 9 6.23 9.60 -19.46
N ILE A 10 7.12 9.63 -18.47
CA ILE A 10 7.27 8.55 -17.48
C ILE A 10 5.98 8.42 -16.66
N MET A 11 5.35 9.54 -16.29
CA MET A 11 4.09 9.55 -15.54
C MET A 11 2.90 8.98 -16.33
N ASP A 12 2.91 9.14 -17.65
CA ASP A 12 1.90 8.56 -18.53
C ASP A 12 2.17 7.08 -18.85
N THR A 13 3.38 6.58 -18.57
CA THR A 13 3.82 5.21 -18.87
C THR A 13 3.60 4.30 -17.66
N ASN A 14 3.07 3.09 -17.88
CA ASN A 14 2.86 2.08 -16.84
C ASN A 14 2.12 2.60 -15.60
N LYS A 15 1.06 3.40 -15.82
CA LYS A 15 0.14 3.73 -14.73
C LYS A 15 -0.38 2.46 -14.08
N PHE A 16 -0.48 2.45 -12.76
CA PHE A 16 -0.95 1.31 -12.01
C PHE A 16 -2.38 0.95 -12.43
N ASN A 17 -2.54 -0.28 -12.90
CA ASN A 17 -3.81 -0.83 -13.39
C ASN A 17 -4.24 -2.07 -12.58
N GLY A 18 -3.55 -2.38 -11.48
CA GLY A 18 -3.86 -3.54 -10.62
C GLY A 18 -3.18 -4.84 -11.02
N THR A 19 -2.39 -4.85 -12.11
CA THR A 19 -1.67 -6.06 -12.59
C THR A 19 -0.19 -5.80 -12.92
N ASN A 20 0.26 -4.55 -12.85
CA ASN A 20 1.57 -4.11 -13.31
C ASN A 20 2.41 -3.48 -12.18
N TYR A 21 2.28 -4.01 -10.95
CA TYR A 21 2.89 -3.42 -9.77
C TYR A 21 4.39 -3.14 -9.91
N ASN A 22 5.18 -4.08 -10.43
CA ASN A 22 6.65 -3.93 -10.53
C ASN A 22 7.07 -2.79 -11.47
N ASP A 23 6.44 -2.73 -12.65
CA ASP A 23 6.72 -1.68 -13.63
C ASP A 23 6.28 -0.31 -13.12
N TRP A 24 5.13 -0.26 -12.44
CA TRP A 24 4.64 0.93 -11.78
C TRP A 24 5.55 1.38 -10.63
N LEU A 25 5.96 0.46 -9.75
CA LEU A 25 6.82 0.74 -8.60
C LEU A 25 8.20 1.24 -9.05
N ARG A 26 8.74 0.68 -10.12
CA ARG A 26 9.98 1.16 -10.73
C ARG A 26 9.85 2.60 -11.22
N ASN A 27 8.77 2.93 -11.95
CA ASN A 27 8.52 4.29 -12.41
C ASN A 27 8.31 5.26 -11.23
N LEU A 28 7.57 4.83 -10.20
CA LEU A 28 7.36 5.60 -8.97
C LEU A 28 8.70 5.90 -8.30
N ARG A 29 9.55 4.90 -8.05
CA ARG A 29 10.87 5.09 -7.43
C ARG A 29 11.74 6.06 -8.22
N ILE A 30 11.81 5.93 -9.55
CA ILE A 30 12.55 6.87 -10.41
C ILE A 30 12.08 8.32 -10.23
N ILE A 31 10.76 8.55 -10.23
CA ILE A 31 10.20 9.89 -10.05
C ILE A 31 10.49 10.42 -8.64
N LEU A 32 10.35 9.58 -7.61
CA LEU A 32 10.60 9.98 -6.23
C LEU A 32 12.09 10.25 -5.97
N ASP A 33 12.99 9.47 -6.54
CA ASP A 33 14.44 9.73 -6.48
C ASP A 33 14.79 11.06 -7.16
N PHE A 34 14.19 11.34 -8.31
CA PHE A 34 14.35 12.63 -9.00
C PHE A 34 13.89 13.82 -8.14
N GLU A 35 12.81 13.64 -7.36
CA GLU A 35 12.27 14.66 -6.46
C GLU A 35 12.93 14.67 -5.06
N ASN A 36 13.87 13.75 -4.78
CA ASN A 36 14.50 13.50 -3.48
C ASN A 36 13.51 13.15 -2.35
N GLN A 37 12.58 12.24 -2.66
CA GLN A 37 11.42 11.87 -1.83
C GLN A 37 11.28 10.36 -1.57
N SER A 38 12.16 9.53 -2.14
CA SER A 38 12.06 8.06 -2.04
C SER A 38 12.10 7.57 -0.60
N TYR A 39 12.86 8.26 0.27
CA TYR A 39 12.96 7.96 1.71
C TYR A 39 11.61 7.91 2.45
N VAL A 40 10.58 8.60 1.93
CA VAL A 40 9.21 8.58 2.49
C VAL A 40 8.56 7.20 2.34
N LEU A 41 8.90 6.46 1.27
CA LEU A 41 8.39 5.10 1.09
C LEU A 41 9.00 4.13 2.10
N ASP A 42 10.29 4.28 2.38
CA ASP A 42 11.02 3.38 3.27
C ASP A 42 10.75 3.69 4.75
N ASN A 43 10.38 4.93 5.08
CA ASN A 43 10.14 5.42 6.44
C ASN A 43 8.75 6.09 6.55
N PRO A 44 7.66 5.32 6.57
CA PRO A 44 6.30 5.83 6.39
C PRO A 44 5.67 6.56 7.59
N LEU A 45 6.33 6.61 8.75
CA LEU A 45 5.96 7.49 9.85
C LEU A 45 7.19 7.75 10.74
N PRO A 46 7.59 9.00 11.01
CA PRO A 46 8.60 9.28 12.01
C PRO A 46 8.09 8.85 13.39
N THR A 47 8.88 8.08 14.15
CA THR A 47 8.55 7.75 15.54
C THR A 47 8.52 9.06 16.34
N LEU A 48 7.35 9.39 16.90
CA LEU A 48 7.14 10.60 17.70
C LEU A 48 7.72 10.36 19.11
N PRO A 49 8.81 11.04 19.52
CA PRO A 49 9.30 10.95 20.89
C PRO A 49 8.42 11.79 21.83
N GLU A 50 8.40 11.40 23.10
CA GLU A 50 7.66 12.10 24.15
C GLU A 50 8.41 13.39 24.52
N GLY A 51 7.97 14.50 23.93
CA GLY A 51 8.60 15.82 24.09
C GLY A 51 9.41 16.22 22.85
N PHE A 52 8.73 16.83 21.88
CA PHE A 52 9.38 17.34 20.68
C PHE A 52 10.33 18.50 20.99
N SER A 53 11.55 18.39 20.50
CA SER A 53 12.42 19.55 20.27
C SER A 53 11.94 20.36 19.06
N LEU A 54 12.41 21.61 18.95
CA LEU A 54 12.11 22.48 17.80
C LEU A 54 12.62 21.87 16.47
N GLU A 55 13.76 21.18 16.50
CA GLU A 55 14.37 20.55 15.33
C GLU A 55 13.57 19.34 14.84
N GLU A 56 13.05 18.52 15.76
CA GLU A 56 12.16 17.40 15.44
C GLU A 56 10.83 17.90 14.87
N CYS A 57 10.29 19.01 15.39
CA CYS A 57 9.10 19.65 14.82
C CYS A 57 9.32 20.10 13.37
N VAL A 58 10.50 20.65 13.06
CA VAL A 58 10.85 21.08 11.69
C VAL A 58 10.97 19.86 10.77
N THR A 59 11.65 18.82 11.23
CA THR A 59 11.82 17.57 10.48
C THR A 59 10.48 16.88 10.21
N PHE A 60 9.60 16.81 11.20
CA PHE A 60 8.27 16.25 11.06
C PHE A 60 7.40 17.03 10.06
N LYS A 61 7.44 18.38 10.11
CA LYS A 61 6.72 19.21 9.14
C LYS A 61 7.21 18.98 7.72
N LYS A 62 8.54 18.94 7.53
CA LYS A 62 9.13 18.62 6.23
C LYS A 62 8.66 17.24 5.74
N TRP A 63 8.74 16.22 6.59
CA TRP A 63 8.27 14.88 6.24
C TRP A 63 6.79 14.89 5.85
N LEU A 64 5.93 15.68 6.51
CA LEU A 64 4.52 15.79 6.16
C LEU A 64 4.31 16.42 4.78
N GLU A 65 5.04 17.49 4.45
CA GLU A 65 4.99 18.14 3.13
C GLU A 65 5.45 17.18 2.02
N ASP A 66 6.55 16.49 2.26
CA ASP A 66 7.14 15.48 1.41
C ASP A 66 6.18 14.28 1.22
N ASN A 67 5.55 13.80 2.30
CA ASN A 67 4.53 12.76 2.27
C ASN A 67 3.31 13.16 1.44
N LEU A 68 2.82 14.39 1.55
CA LEU A 68 1.72 14.88 0.74
C LEU A 68 2.08 14.86 -0.75
N LYS A 69 3.31 15.26 -1.09
CA LYS A 69 3.81 15.25 -2.47
C LYS A 69 3.90 13.81 -3.02
N VAL A 70 4.44 12.87 -2.25
CA VAL A 70 4.50 11.45 -2.62
C VAL A 70 3.10 10.90 -2.88
N ARG A 71 2.14 11.20 -2.02
CA ARG A 71 0.74 10.76 -2.20
C ARG A 71 0.12 11.33 -3.48
N SER A 72 0.40 12.58 -3.83
CA SER A 72 -0.03 13.16 -5.11
C SER A 72 0.60 12.44 -6.32
N ILE A 73 1.89 12.12 -6.25
CA ILE A 73 2.59 11.37 -7.33
C ILE A 73 2.00 9.98 -7.51
N ILE A 74 1.78 9.25 -6.41
CA ILE A 74 1.14 7.92 -6.41
C ILE A 74 -0.21 7.98 -7.12
N LEU A 75 -1.05 8.97 -6.78
CA LEU A 75 -2.35 9.15 -7.42
C LEU A 75 -2.21 9.40 -8.93
N ILE A 76 -1.32 10.29 -9.36
CA ILE A 76 -1.12 10.59 -10.79
C ILE A 76 -0.66 9.34 -11.57
N LEU A 77 0.14 8.50 -10.93
CA LEU A 77 0.65 7.25 -11.50
C LEU A 77 -0.35 6.10 -11.43
N MET A 78 -1.57 6.30 -10.95
CA MET A 78 -2.64 5.30 -11.02
C MET A 78 -3.53 5.58 -12.23
N THR A 79 -4.17 4.54 -12.77
CA THR A 79 -5.23 4.72 -13.77
C THR A 79 -6.44 5.44 -13.18
N ASN A 80 -7.22 6.11 -14.01
CA ASN A 80 -8.44 6.80 -13.56
C ASN A 80 -9.43 5.84 -12.87
N GLU A 81 -9.48 4.58 -13.30
CA GLU A 81 -10.34 3.56 -12.69
C GLU A 81 -9.94 3.28 -11.23
N ILE A 82 -8.65 3.01 -10.98
CA ILE A 82 -8.14 2.78 -9.62
C ILE A 82 -8.24 4.04 -8.77
N GLN A 83 -7.90 5.21 -9.32
CA GLN A 83 -8.05 6.48 -8.61
C GLN A 83 -9.51 6.73 -8.20
N ASN A 84 -10.47 6.46 -9.10
CA ASN A 84 -11.89 6.61 -8.82
C ASN A 84 -12.35 5.63 -7.75
N MET A 85 -11.93 4.37 -7.83
CA MET A 85 -12.24 3.36 -6.82
C MET A 85 -11.73 3.78 -5.44
N ILE A 86 -10.47 4.19 -5.32
CA ILE A 86 -9.87 4.69 -4.08
C ILE A 86 -10.65 5.92 -3.57
N CYS A 87 -10.93 6.90 -4.43
CA CYS A 87 -11.66 8.10 -4.05
C CYS A 87 -13.09 7.81 -3.57
N VAL A 88 -13.82 6.94 -4.26
CA VAL A 88 -15.20 6.58 -3.92
C VAL A 88 -15.23 5.83 -2.59
N THR A 89 -14.36 4.85 -2.39
CA THR A 89 -14.29 4.07 -1.16
C THR A 89 -13.92 4.96 0.03
N ILE A 90 -12.89 5.79 -0.09
CA ILE A 90 -12.51 6.76 0.95
C ILE A 90 -13.66 7.72 1.27
N LYS A 91 -14.29 8.33 0.26
CA LYS A 91 -15.42 9.24 0.48
C LYS A 91 -16.60 8.56 1.15
N ALA A 92 -16.89 7.30 0.81
CA ALA A 92 -17.93 6.53 1.47
C ALA A 92 -17.58 6.28 2.94
N SER A 93 -16.35 5.84 3.24
CA SER A 93 -15.88 5.60 4.61
C SER A 93 -15.93 6.83 5.51
N PHE A 94 -15.52 8.00 5.02
CA PHE A 94 -15.54 9.24 5.81
C PHE A 94 -16.89 9.97 5.75
N GLY A 95 -17.73 9.67 4.76
CA GLY A 95 -19.01 10.35 4.51
C GLY A 95 -20.22 9.69 5.17
N THR A 96 -20.10 8.44 5.65
CA THR A 96 -21.20 7.74 6.31
C THR A 96 -21.48 8.30 7.70
N LYS A 97 -22.32 9.32 7.76
CA LYS A 97 -22.96 9.77 9.00
C LYS A 97 -24.15 8.88 9.31
N MET A 98 -24.33 8.54 10.58
CA MET A 98 -25.54 7.86 11.03
C MET A 98 -26.72 8.83 10.88
N VAL A 99 -27.77 8.42 10.18
CA VAL A 99 -28.97 9.25 10.00
C VAL A 99 -29.71 9.27 11.33
N GLU A 100 -30.17 10.45 11.77
CA GLU A 100 -30.93 10.58 13.02
C GLU A 100 -32.19 9.71 12.97
N GLY A 101 -32.44 8.93 14.03
CA GLY A 101 -33.52 7.94 14.08
C GLY A 101 -33.26 6.62 13.35
N SER A 102 -32.10 6.45 12.68
CA SER A 102 -31.72 5.16 12.07
C SER A 102 -31.12 4.17 13.07
N SER A 103 -31.28 2.87 12.80
CA SER A 103 -30.75 1.81 13.65
C SER A 103 -29.21 1.77 13.62
N VAL A 104 -28.60 1.79 14.81
CA VAL A 104 -27.15 1.62 15.01
C VAL A 104 -26.65 0.30 14.41
N GLN A 105 -27.43 -0.77 14.53
CA GLN A 105 -27.07 -2.08 13.95
C GLN A 105 -26.99 -2.02 12.41
N SER A 106 -27.99 -1.40 11.78
CA SER A 106 -28.01 -1.24 10.32
C SER A 106 -26.84 -0.39 9.82
N HIS A 107 -26.50 0.67 10.57
CA HIS A 107 -25.32 1.47 10.30
C HIS A 107 -24.02 0.67 10.49
N GLY A 108 -23.93 -0.15 11.55
CA GLY A 108 -22.80 -1.05 11.80
C GLY A 108 -22.55 -2.03 10.66
N VAL A 109 -23.60 -2.62 10.09
CA VAL A 109 -23.48 -3.50 8.90
C VAL A 109 -22.95 -2.74 7.68
N LYS A 110 -23.40 -1.49 7.47
CA LYS A 110 -22.88 -0.65 6.37
C LYS A 110 -21.41 -0.30 6.57
N MET A 111 -21.00 0.02 7.80
CA MET A 111 -19.60 0.28 8.13
C MET A 111 -18.75 -0.97 7.93
N LEU A 112 -19.21 -2.14 8.39
CA LEU A 112 -18.54 -3.42 8.19
C LEU A 112 -18.33 -3.73 6.70
N SER A 113 -19.37 -3.54 5.88
CA SER A 113 -19.26 -3.73 4.42
C SER A 113 -18.27 -2.76 3.74
N LEU A 114 -18.08 -1.55 4.28
CA LEU A 114 -17.05 -0.63 3.79
C LEU A 114 -15.63 -1.08 4.21
N VAL A 115 -15.49 -1.65 5.40
CA VAL A 115 -14.22 -2.24 5.85
C VAL A 115 -13.83 -3.43 4.98
N GLU A 116 -14.77 -4.33 4.68
CA GLU A 116 -14.55 -5.46 3.77
C GLU A 116 -14.08 -4.99 2.37
N LYS A 117 -14.71 -3.93 1.82
CA LYS A 117 -14.28 -3.35 0.53
C LYS A 117 -12.88 -2.72 0.58
N LEU A 118 -12.46 -2.20 1.73
CA LEU A 118 -11.10 -1.71 1.93
C LEU A 118 -10.10 -2.88 2.01
N GLU A 119 -10.49 -4.01 2.60
CA GLU A 119 -9.70 -5.24 2.63
C GLU A 119 -9.54 -5.85 1.23
N ASP A 120 -10.60 -5.88 0.43
CA ASP A 120 -10.52 -6.33 -0.98
C ASP A 120 -9.58 -5.43 -1.81
N LEU A 121 -9.68 -4.11 -1.61
CA LEU A 121 -8.77 -3.15 -2.25
C LEU A 121 -7.32 -3.40 -1.81
N LYS A 122 -7.09 -3.68 -0.53
CA LYS A 122 -5.77 -4.08 -0.02
C LYS A 122 -5.30 -5.39 -0.67
N ALA A 123 -6.17 -6.37 -0.86
CA ALA A 123 -5.82 -7.63 -1.51
C ALA A 123 -5.45 -7.46 -3.00
N VAL A 124 -6.12 -6.55 -3.73
CA VAL A 124 -5.73 -6.17 -5.10
C VAL A 124 -4.31 -5.60 -5.14
N VAL A 125 -3.93 -4.82 -4.12
CA VAL A 125 -2.58 -4.25 -4.00
C VAL A 125 -1.56 -5.30 -3.54
N ASP A 126 -1.94 -6.18 -2.60
CA ASP A 126 -1.04 -7.17 -1.98
C ASP A 126 -0.82 -8.42 -2.84
N ASN A 127 -1.76 -8.81 -3.71
CA ASN A 127 -1.65 -10.03 -4.53
C ASN A 127 -0.46 -9.99 -5.51
N ASP A 128 -0.04 -8.81 -5.95
CA ASP A 128 1.19 -8.62 -6.74
C ASP A 128 2.47 -8.59 -5.87
N THR A 129 2.34 -8.33 -4.57
CA THR A 129 3.43 -8.29 -3.59
C THR A 129 3.78 -9.68 -3.03
N ARG A 130 2.95 -10.72 -3.26
CA ARG A 130 3.17 -12.08 -2.73
C ARG A 130 4.46 -12.76 -3.18
N GLY A 131 5.15 -12.18 -4.16
CA GLY A 131 6.47 -12.62 -4.57
C GLY A 131 7.63 -11.93 -3.85
N PHE A 132 7.39 -10.92 -3.00
CA PHE A 132 8.44 -10.01 -2.53
C PHE A 132 8.31 -9.65 -1.04
N ASP A 133 9.43 -9.53 -0.35
CA ASP A 133 9.48 -9.03 1.02
C ASP A 133 9.27 -7.50 1.09
N LEU A 134 9.25 -6.93 2.31
CA LEU A 134 9.11 -5.48 2.55
C LEU A 134 10.23 -4.64 1.93
N GLN A 135 11.32 -5.25 1.46
CA GLN A 135 12.43 -4.62 0.76
C GLN A 135 12.32 -4.78 -0.78
N GLY A 136 11.38 -5.59 -1.26
CA GLY A 136 11.20 -5.89 -2.67
C GLY A 136 12.06 -7.04 -3.18
N GLU A 137 12.58 -7.92 -2.32
CA GLU A 137 13.35 -9.11 -2.69
C GLU A 137 12.45 -10.34 -2.88
N ARG A 138 12.74 -11.14 -3.93
CA ARG A 138 11.89 -12.27 -4.33
C ARG A 138 11.91 -13.38 -3.27
N LEU A 139 10.75 -13.76 -2.73
CA LEU A 139 10.62 -14.94 -1.88
C LEU A 139 10.73 -16.20 -2.75
N GLU A 140 11.91 -16.81 -2.82
CA GLU A 140 12.09 -18.10 -3.49
C GLU A 140 11.33 -19.21 -2.74
N GLY A 141 10.52 -19.96 -3.48
CA GLY A 141 9.55 -20.92 -2.95
C GLY A 141 10.19 -22.11 -2.25
N ARG A 142 9.59 -22.54 -1.14
CA ARG A 142 9.76 -23.91 -0.62
C ARG A 142 8.78 -24.85 -1.32
N THR A 143 9.29 -25.57 -2.31
CA THR A 143 8.81 -26.91 -2.67
C THR A 143 9.65 -27.95 -1.90
N LEU A 144 9.22 -29.23 -1.94
CA LEU A 144 9.69 -30.43 -1.21
C LEU A 144 8.66 -30.82 -0.13
N GLU A 145 7.70 -31.73 -0.37
CA GLU A 145 7.88 -33.16 -0.70
C GLU A 145 9.05 -33.77 0.07
N GLU A 146 8.77 -34.29 1.27
CA GLU A 146 9.42 -35.45 1.92
C GLU A 146 8.93 -35.56 3.39
N GLU A 147 7.88 -36.34 3.63
CA GLU A 147 7.63 -37.01 4.92
C GLU A 147 6.87 -38.34 4.60
N GLU A 148 7.40 -39.13 3.67
CA GLU A 148 7.21 -40.58 3.68
C GLU A 148 8.52 -41.23 4.13
N GLY A 149 8.63 -41.49 5.43
CA GLY A 149 9.63 -42.42 5.93
C GLY A 149 10.20 -42.07 7.29
N GLN A 150 9.48 -42.43 8.36
CA GLN A 150 9.98 -43.29 9.46
C GLN A 150 9.12 -43.12 10.71
N GLY A 151 8.29 -44.11 10.99
CA GLY A 151 7.47 -44.11 12.20
C GLY A 151 6.80 -45.44 12.51
N LYS A 152 7.55 -46.55 12.55
CA LYS A 152 7.10 -47.77 13.25
C LYS A 152 8.23 -48.44 14.03
N GLY A 153 8.19 -48.24 15.35
CA GLY A 153 8.32 -49.33 16.32
C GLY A 153 9.72 -49.70 16.84
N ARG A 154 10.18 -49.01 17.89
CA ARG A 154 10.89 -49.61 19.04
C ARG A 154 9.87 -49.62 20.19
N HIS A 155 9.70 -50.57 21.10
CA HIS A 155 10.41 -51.76 21.55
C HIS A 155 9.40 -52.66 22.29
N SER A 156 9.64 -53.97 22.36
CA SER A 156 9.33 -54.76 23.56
C SER A 156 10.11 -56.07 23.56
N HIS A 157 11.11 -56.14 24.45
CA HIS A 157 11.63 -57.37 25.05
C HIS A 157 12.28 -56.96 26.39
N CYS A 158 11.50 -57.03 27.46
CA CYS A 158 11.83 -57.73 28.70
C CYS A 158 10.57 -57.79 29.58
#